data_AF-A0A2X3E7Y4-F1
#
_entry.id   AF-A0A2X3E7Y4-F1
#
_cell.length_a   1.000
_cell.length_b   1.000
_cell.length_c   1.000
_cell.angle_alpha   90.00
_cell.angle_beta   90.00
_cell.angle_gamma   90.00
#
_symmetry.space_group_name_H-M   'P 1'
#
loop_
_entity.id
_entity.type
_entity.pdbx_description
1 polymer ?
#
loop_
_entity_poly.entity_id
_entity_poly.type
_entity_poly.pdbx_seq_one_letter_code
_entity_poly.pdbx_strand_id
1 'polypeptide(L)' 'MKVCEAIPFKFFKERIRIVKDIERRYKNVTIEIYKSFVIVQYLK' A
#
# COMPACT_ATOMS: atom_id res chain seq x y z
N MET A 1 3.09 -3.18 16.19
CA MET A 1 1.63 -3.47 16.04
C MET A 1 1.36 -3.80 14.58
N LYS A 2 0.59 -4.84 14.24
CA LYS A 2 0.24 -5.12 12.83
C LYS A 2 -0.83 -4.12 12.39
N VAL A 3 -0.49 -3.30 11.39
CA VAL A 3 -1.39 -2.31 10.79
C VAL A 3 -1.87 -2.87 9.46
N CYS A 4 -3.18 -2.76 9.19
CA CYS A 4 -3.80 -3.14 7.94
C CYS A 4 -4.60 -1.94 7.42
N GLU A 5 -4.23 -1.43 6.24
CA GLU A 5 -4.83 -0.24 5.64
C GLU A 5 -5.32 -0.56 4.23
N ALA A 6 -6.50 -0.04 3.87
CA ALA A 6 -7.01 -0.06 2.51
C ALA A 6 -6.92 1.35 1.93
N ILE A 7 -6.08 1.52 0.91
CA ILE A 7 -5.81 2.83 0.29
C ILE A 7 -6.47 2.85 -1.09
N PRO A 8 -7.57 3.61 -1.28
CA PRO A 8 -8.18 3.77 -2.59
C PRO A 8 -7.28 4.57 -3.52
N PHE A 9 -7.35 4.28 -4.82
CA PHE A 9 -6.68 5.07 -5.85
C PHE A 9 -7.60 5.23 -7.06
N LYS A 10 -7.50 6.37 -7.75
CA LYS A 10 -8.30 6.63 -8.96
C LYS A 10 -7.49 6.37 -10.24
N PHE A 11 -6.18 6.59 -10.18
CA PHE A 11 -5.29 6.48 -11.34
C PHE A 11 -4.16 5.49 -11.11
N PHE A 12 -3.70 4.84 -12.19
CA PHE A 12 -2.57 3.92 -12.15
C PHE A 12 -1.27 4.56 -11.62
N LYS A 13 -1.02 5.83 -11.96
CA LYS A 13 0.15 6.57 -11.44
C LYS A 13 0.10 6.76 -9.93
N GLU A 14 -1.10 6.99 -9.39
CA GLU A 14 -1.34 7.17 -7.95
C GLU A 14 -1.07 5.87 -7.20
N ARG A 15 -1.54 4.74 -7.73
CA ARG A 15 -1.22 3.40 -7.23
C ARG A 15 0.28 3.16 -7.11
N ILE A 16 1.04 3.45 -8.18
CA ILE A 16 2.52 3.26 -8.16
C ILE A 16 3.16 4.12 -7.07
N ARG A 17 2.68 5.36 -6.89
CA ARG A 17 3.22 6.27 -5.89
C ARG A 17 2.98 5.76 -4.47
N ILE A 18 1.76 5.30 -4.18
CA ILE A 18 1.38 4.72 -2.89
C ILE A 18 2.27 3.52 -2.56
N VAL A 19 2.39 2.57 -3.48
CA VAL A 19 3.20 1.35 -3.29
C VAL A 19 4.67 1.71 -3.01
N LYS A 20 5.28 2.58 -3.83
CA LYS A 20 6.69 2.98 -3.65
C LYS A 20 6.93 3.72 -2.34
N ASP A 21 6.01 4.58 -1.91
CA ASP A 21 6.17 5.32 -0.64
C ASP A 21 6.14 4.36 0.55
N ILE A 22 5.28 3.34 0.49
CA ILE A 22 5.12 2.33 1.52
C ILE A 22 6.32 1.38 1.59
N GLU A 23 6.79 0.88 0.44
CA GLU A 23 8.01 0.06 0.36
C GLU A 23 9.24 0.80 0.89
N ARG A 24 9.31 2.13 0.70
CA ARG A 24 10.41 2.95 1.24
C ARG A 24 10.32 3.14 2.75
N ARG A 25 9.11 3.27 3.31
CA ARG A 25 8.91 3.53 4.74
C ARG A 25 8.96 2.28 5.59
N TYR A 26 8.56 1.12 5.06
CA TYR A 26 8.40 -0.11 5.83
C TYR A 26 9.17 -1.27 5.20
N LYS A 27 10.10 -1.88 5.95
CA LYS A 27 10.93 -3.00 5.46
C LYS A 27 10.19 -4.33 5.31
N ASN A 28 9.11 -4.55 6.05
CA ASN A 28 8.32 -5.79 6.05
C ASN A 28 6.85 -5.45 5.79
N VAL A 29 6.53 -5.16 4.53
CA VAL A 29 5.18 -4.81 4.10
C VAL A 29 4.64 -5.85 3.13
N THR A 30 3.38 -6.22 3.29
CA THR A 30 2.61 -7.03 2.34
C THR A 30 1.63 -6.11 1.64
N ILE A 31 1.64 -6.12 0.31
CA ILE A 31 0.81 -5.25 -0.53
C ILE A 31 -0.03 -6.13 -1.45
N GLU A 32 -1.34 -6.01 -1.36
CA GLU A 32 -2.28 -6.63 -2.28
C GLU A 32 -2.96 -5.56 -3.14
N ILE A 33 -3.00 -5.79 -4.45
CA ILE A 33 -3.51 -4.80 -5.40
C ILE A 33 -4.86 -5.23 -5.95
N TYR A 34 -5.87 -4.40 -5.75
CA TYR A 34 -7.21 -4.56 -6.32
C TYR A 34 -7.48 -3.47 -7.37
N LYS A 35 -8.63 -3.55 -8.04
CA LYS A 35 -8.94 -2.70 -9.21
C LYS A 35 -9.05 -1.20 -8.86
N SER A 36 -9.43 -0.85 -7.63
CA SER A 36 -9.67 0.52 -7.16
C SER A 36 -9.00 0.88 -5.84
N PHE A 37 -8.29 -0.06 -5.23
CA PHE A 37 -7.58 0.15 -3.96
C PHE A 37 -6.44 -0.84 -3.80
N VAL A 38 -5.53 -0.53 -2.87
CA VAL A 38 -4.49 -1.45 -2.42
C VAL A 38 -4.71 -1.76 -0.94
N ILE A 39 -4.52 -3.01 -0.54
CA ILE A 39 -4.45 -3.39 0.87
C ILE A 39 -2.97 -3.45 1.24
N VAL A 40 -2.63 -2.86 2.38
CA VAL A 40 -1.26 -2.75 2.86
C VAL A 40 -1.22 -3.25 4.29
N GLN A 41 -0.35 -4.22 4.55
CA GLN A 41 -0.12 -4.79 5.87
C GLN A 41 1.34 -4.61 6.27
N TYR A 42 1.62 -3.88 7.35
CA TYR A 42 2.97 -3.67 7.85
C TYR A 42 3.05 -3.74 9.37
N LEU A 43 4.26 -3.97 9.87
CA LEU A 43 4.58 -3.84 11.28
C LEU A 43 5.00 -2.38 11.55
N LYS A 44 4.18 -1.67 12.33
CA LYS A 44 4.51 -0.36 12.90
C LYS A 44 5.32 -0.53 14.17
#